data_AF-A0A6P1KV30-F1
#
_entry.id   AF-A0A6P1KV30-F1
#
_cell.length_a   1.000
_cell.length_b   1.000
_cell.length_c   1.000
_cell.angle_alpha   90.00
_cell.angle_beta   90.00
_cell.angle_gamma   90.00
#
_symmetry.space_group_name_H-M   'P 1'
#
loop_
_entity.id
_entity.type
_entity.pdbx_description
1 polymer ?
#
loop_
_entity_poly.entity_id
_entity_poly.type
_entity_poly.pdbx_seq_one_letter_code
_entity_poly.pdbx_strand_id
1 'polypeptide(L)'
;MFENVIHYIIKDIFYQAETVSSISNLAEKAVEILDAVPSISHCHDRDFKWSRPIFILKDGTLVKTCKNVIGLDHIFLADSNNKLIYGSFVDWRYSAELKTAIIRIKKELA
;
A
#
# COMPACT_ATOMS: atom_id res chain seq x y z
N MET A 1 -4.91 23.27 -13.62
CA MET A 1 -5.62 22.08 -13.09
C MET A 1 -4.80 20.80 -13.31
N PHE A 2 -4.24 20.57 -14.51
CA PHE A 2 -3.40 19.40 -14.81
C PHE A 2 -2.02 19.37 -14.11
N GLU A 3 -1.34 20.52 -13.96
CA GLU A 3 -0.02 20.56 -13.31
C GLU A 3 -0.03 20.07 -11.85
N ASN A 4 -1.11 20.33 -11.12
CA ASN A 4 -1.24 19.88 -9.73
C ASN A 4 -1.39 18.36 -9.61
N VAL A 5 -2.01 17.70 -10.60
CA VAL A 5 -2.15 16.23 -10.65
C VAL A 5 -0.81 15.59 -10.97
N ILE A 6 -0.08 16.15 -11.94
CA ILE A 6 1.27 15.68 -12.30
C ILE A 6 2.20 15.82 -11.10
N HIS A 7 2.20 16.99 -10.43
CA HIS A 7 3.01 17.20 -9.22
C HIS A 7 2.63 16.26 -8.07
N TYR A 8 1.35 15.91 -7.94
CA TYR A 8 0.89 14.94 -6.96
C TYR A 8 1.50 13.56 -7.21
N ILE A 9 1.41 13.08 -8.45
CA ILE A 9 1.90 11.76 -8.85
C ILE A 9 3.43 11.69 -8.79
N ILE A 10 4.12 12.76 -9.23
CA ILE A 10 5.58 12.87 -9.18
C ILE A 10 6.11 12.65 -7.76
N LYS A 11 5.42 13.19 -6.74
CA LYS A 11 5.83 13.01 -5.34
C LYS A 11 5.75 11.57 -4.87
N ASP A 12 4.78 10.80 -5.35
CA ASP A 12 4.68 9.38 -5.04
C ASP A 12 5.73 8.57 -5.81
N ILE A 13 5.93 8.87 -7.11
CA ILE A 13 6.92 8.16 -7.95
C ILE A 13 8.35 8.34 -7.45
N PHE A 14 8.75 9.55 -7.04
CA PHE A 14 10.10 9.81 -6.53
C PHE A 14 10.25 9.56 -5.03
N TYR A 15 9.21 9.07 -4.37
CA TYR A 15 9.29 8.72 -2.95
C TYR A 15 10.16 7.48 -2.77
N GLN A 16 11.18 7.61 -1.94
CA GLN A 16 11.94 6.46 -1.44
C GLN A 16 11.31 6.05 -0.12
N ALA A 17 10.79 4.82 -0.06
CA ALA A 17 10.22 4.29 1.17
C ALA A 17 11.29 4.27 2.28
N GLU A 18 10.96 4.83 3.44
CA GLU A 18 11.77 4.62 4.64
C GLU A 18 11.71 3.12 5.00
N THR A 19 12.88 2.48 5.04
CA THR A 19 13.00 1.08 5.38
C THR A 19 12.86 0.90 6.89
N VAL A 20 11.80 0.22 7.33
CA VAL A 20 11.67 -0.20 8.73
C VAL A 20 12.75 -1.27 9.00
N SER A 21 13.56 -1.07 10.05
CA SER A 21 14.77 -1.85 10.33
C SER A 21 14.55 -3.33 10.68
N SER A 22 13.30 -3.75 10.91
CA SER A 22 12.90 -5.15 10.97
C SER A 22 11.40 -5.27 10.78
N ILE A 23 10.97 -5.86 9.67
CA ILE A 23 9.56 -6.23 9.43
C ILE A 23 9.42 -7.73 9.66
N SER A 24 8.22 -8.17 10.01
CA SER A 24 7.94 -9.58 10.26
C SER A 24 7.92 -10.39 8.96
N ASN A 25 8.16 -11.71 9.06
CA ASN A 25 8.07 -12.60 7.89
C ASN A 25 6.68 -12.61 7.22
N LEU A 26 5.59 -12.27 7.94
CA LEU A 26 4.27 -12.16 7.30
C LEU A 26 4.09 -10.83 6.59
N ALA A 27 4.62 -9.73 7.14
CA ALA A 27 4.66 -8.44 6.44
C ALA A 27 5.53 -8.52 5.18
N GLU A 28 6.69 -9.17 5.24
CA GLU A 28 7.55 -9.41 4.07
C GLU A 28 6.81 -10.18 2.97
N LYS A 29 6.14 -11.28 3.31
CA LYS A 29 5.32 -12.04 2.34
C LYS A 29 4.18 -11.22 1.76
N ALA A 30 3.55 -10.35 2.56
CA ALA A 30 2.53 -9.45 2.06
C ALA A 30 3.12 -8.45 1.05
N VAL A 31 4.30 -7.89 1.32
CA VAL A 31 5.05 -7.03 0.39
C VAL A 31 5.37 -7.79 -0.90
N GLU A 32 5.89 -9.00 -0.83
CA GLU A 32 6.17 -9.82 -2.02
C GLU A 32 4.92 -10.07 -2.89
N ILE A 33 3.77 -10.34 -2.28
CA ILE A 33 2.51 -10.52 -3.01
C ILE A 33 2.07 -9.21 -3.67
N LEU A 34 2.26 -8.07 -3.01
CA LEU A 34 1.91 -6.75 -3.54
C LEU A 34 2.85 -6.34 -4.68
N ASP A 35 4.17 -6.49 -4.52
CA ASP A 35 5.17 -6.12 -5.52
C ASP A 35 5.08 -6.96 -6.81
N ALA A 36 4.40 -8.11 -6.76
CA ALA A 36 4.07 -8.91 -7.93
C ALA A 36 2.87 -8.37 -8.74
N VAL A 37 2.14 -7.35 -8.25
CA VAL A 37 1.02 -6.73 -8.98
C VAL A 37 1.57 -5.87 -10.12
N PRO A 38 1.08 -6.04 -11.36
CA PRO A 38 1.54 -5.22 -12.49
C PRO A 38 1.36 -3.72 -12.24
N SER A 39 2.40 -2.95 -12.59
CA SER A 39 2.43 -1.48 -12.48
C SER A 39 2.21 -0.93 -11.06
N ILE A 40 2.43 -1.74 -10.02
CA ILE A 40 2.42 -1.24 -8.64
C ILE A 40 3.60 -0.29 -8.43
N SER A 41 3.33 0.85 -7.79
CA SER A 41 4.34 1.87 -7.51
C SER A 41 4.30 2.21 -6.02
N HIS A 42 5.47 2.29 -5.38
CA HIS A 42 5.53 2.77 -4.00
C HIS A 42 4.99 4.20 -3.91
N CYS A 43 4.33 4.53 -2.79
CA CYS A 43 3.82 5.88 -2.54
C CYS A 43 4.35 6.49 -1.26
N HIS A 44 4.23 7.82 -1.20
CA HIS A 44 4.49 8.58 0.00
C HIS A 44 3.48 8.22 1.10
N ASP A 45 3.90 8.33 2.36
CA ASP A 45 3.05 8.14 3.54
C ASP A 45 1.88 9.15 3.65
N ARG A 46 1.77 10.12 2.74
CA ARG A 46 0.84 11.25 2.88
C ARG A 46 -0.61 10.79 2.96
N ASP A 47 -0.91 9.73 2.22
CA ASP A 47 -2.25 9.13 2.13
C ASP A 47 -2.50 8.08 3.23
N PHE A 48 -1.44 7.64 3.92
CA PHE A 48 -1.51 6.68 5.01
C PHE A 48 -2.45 7.13 6.14
N LYS A 49 -2.39 8.41 6.51
CA LYS A 49 -3.22 8.96 7.60
C LYS A 49 -4.73 8.92 7.31
N TRP A 50 -5.12 8.84 6.04
CA TRP A 50 -6.52 8.71 5.62
C TRP A 50 -6.92 7.26 5.31
N SER A 51 -5.95 6.35 5.28
CA SER A 51 -6.20 4.93 5.03
C SER A 51 -6.93 4.26 6.18
N ARG A 52 -7.87 3.38 5.82
CA ARG A 52 -8.70 2.62 6.78
C ARG A 52 -8.26 1.17 6.82
N PRO A 53 -8.13 0.57 8.02
CA PRO A 53 -7.82 -0.85 8.13
C PRO A 53 -8.97 -1.69 7.54
N ILE A 54 -8.62 -2.71 6.76
CA ILE A 54 -9.56 -3.66 6.16
C ILE A 54 -9.45 -5.06 6.77
N PHE A 55 -8.28 -5.44 7.28
CA PHE A 55 -8.04 -6.60 8.13
C PHE A 55 -6.64 -6.51 8.77
N ILE A 56 -6.32 -7.48 9.62
CA ILE A 56 -5.06 -7.57 10.37
C ILE A 56 -4.45 -8.94 10.06
N LEU A 57 -3.13 -8.99 9.83
CA LEU A 57 -2.38 -10.24 9.68
C LEU A 57 -2.18 -10.92 11.04
N LYS A 58 -1.80 -12.21 11.06
CA LYS A 58 -1.60 -12.98 12.31
C LYS A 58 -0.54 -12.43 13.26
N ASP A 59 0.38 -11.61 12.74
CA ASP A 59 1.44 -10.97 13.52
C ASP A 59 1.07 -9.57 14.04
N GLY A 60 -0.16 -9.11 13.77
CA GLY A 60 -0.64 -7.78 14.14
C GLY A 60 -0.42 -6.70 13.10
N THR A 61 0.15 -7.01 11.93
CA THR A 61 0.30 -6.05 10.81
C THR A 61 -1.07 -5.63 10.31
N LEU A 62 -1.32 -4.32 10.26
CA LEU A 62 -2.56 -3.75 9.74
C LEU A 62 -2.47 -3.62 8.22
N VAL A 63 -3.46 -4.17 7.52
CA VAL A 63 -3.64 -3.93 6.08
C VAL A 63 -4.67 -2.83 5.90
N LYS A 64 -4.29 -1.73 5.26
CA LYS A 64 -5.12 -0.51 5.16
C LYS A 64 -5.24 -0.05 3.71
N THR A 65 -6.40 0.48 3.34
CA THR A 65 -6.61 1.02 1.98
C THR A 65 -7.21 2.41 2.01
N CYS A 66 -6.98 3.17 0.95
CA CYS A 66 -7.79 4.34 0.61
C CYS A 66 -7.84 4.53 -0.91
N LYS A 67 -8.78 5.37 -1.35
CA LYS A 67 -8.67 6.06 -2.64
C LYS A 67 -8.16 7.46 -2.37
N ASN A 68 -7.12 7.87 -3.09
CA ASN A 68 -6.60 9.23 -2.97
C ASN A 68 -7.51 10.25 -3.68
N VAL A 69 -7.15 11.54 -3.65
CA VAL A 69 -7.97 12.64 -4.18
C VAL A 69 -8.21 12.58 -5.70
N ILE A 70 -7.41 11.81 -6.44
CA ILE A 70 -7.56 11.59 -7.89
C ILE A 70 -8.11 10.19 -8.23
N GLY A 71 -8.50 9.41 -7.22
CA GLY A 71 -9.22 8.15 -7.38
C GLY A 71 -8.36 6.88 -7.50
N LEU A 72 -7.03 6.99 -7.33
CA LEU A 72 -6.11 5.85 -7.38
C LEU A 72 -6.26 4.99 -6.14
N ASP A 73 -6.18 3.68 -6.32
CA ASP A 73 -6.25 2.70 -5.23
C ASP A 73 -4.89 2.58 -4.55
N HIS A 74 -4.86 2.92 -3.26
CA HIS A 74 -3.68 2.79 -2.40
C HIS A 74 -3.85 1.64 -1.40
N ILE A 75 -2.74 0.98 -1.10
CA ILE A 75 -2.61 -0.07 -0.10
C ILE A 75 -1.43 0.27 0.81
N PHE A 76 -1.62 0.04 2.10
CA PHE A 76 -0.59 0.24 3.11
C PHE A 76 -0.53 -0.96 4.06
N LEU A 77 0.69 -1.27 4.50
CA LEU A 77 0.95 -2.14 5.64
C LEU A 77 1.47 -1.27 6.79
N ALA A 78 0.95 -1.49 7.99
CA ALA A 78 1.43 -0.82 9.20
C ALA A 78 1.71 -1.83 10.31
N ASP A 79 2.67 -1.52 11.18
CA ASP A 79 2.92 -2.33 12.37
C ASP A 79 1.76 -2.23 13.38
N SER A 80 1.86 -2.99 14.48
CA SER A 80 0.87 -2.98 15.56
C SER A 80 0.78 -1.63 16.31
N ASN A 81 1.78 -0.76 16.15
CA ASN A 81 1.78 0.61 16.66
C ASN A 81 1.28 1.63 15.61
N ASN A 82 0.73 1.15 14.49
CA ASN A 82 0.25 1.94 13.37
C ASN A 82 1.36 2.82 12.73
N LYS A 83 2.61 2.36 12.74
CA LYS A 83 3.71 2.93 11.94
C LYS A 83 3.73 2.30 10.57
N LEU A 84 3.96 3.11 9.53
CA LEU A 84 4.01 2.65 8.14
C LEU A 84 5.17 1.67 7.95
N ILE A 85 4.86 0.51 7.37
CA ILE A 85 5.83 -0.50 6.90
C ILE A 85 6.02 -0.39 5.39
N TYR A 86 4.90 -0.29 4.66
CA TYR A 86 4.87 -0.34 3.20
C TYR A 86 3.69 0.49 2.70
N GLY A 87 3.87 1.22 1.60
CA GLY A 87 2.81 1.94 0.92
C GLY A 87 3.00 1.84 -0.59
N SER A 88 1.93 1.52 -1.30
CA SER A 88 1.93 1.53 -2.76
C SER A 88 0.55 1.80 -3.34
N PHE A 89 0.52 2.04 -4.65
CA PHE A 89 -0.69 2.30 -5.40
C PHE A 89 -0.62 1.71 -6.80
N VAL A 90 -1.80 1.59 -7.41
CA VAL A 90 -1.95 1.26 -8.82
C VAL A 90 -2.82 2.30 -9.52
N ASP A 91 -2.66 2.40 -10.84
CA ASP A 91 -3.66 3.09 -11.65
C ASP A 91 -4.96 2.27 -11.76
N TRP A 92 -6.03 2.94 -12.19
CA TRP A 92 -7.39 2.38 -12.33
C TRP A 92 -7.48 1.14 -13.22
N ARG A 93 -6.51 0.89 -14.11
CA ARG A 93 -6.50 -0.30 -14.98
C ARG A 93 -6.13 -1.56 -14.22
N TYR A 94 -5.36 -1.44 -13.14
CA TYR A 94 -4.86 -2.57 -12.34
C TYR A 94 -5.55 -2.72 -10.97
N SER A 95 -6.65 -2.00 -10.74
CA SER A 95 -7.45 -2.08 -9.51
C SER A 95 -7.95 -3.50 -9.20
N ALA A 96 -8.24 -4.31 -10.22
CA ALA A 96 -8.74 -5.67 -10.04
C ALA A 96 -7.63 -6.63 -9.56
N GLU A 97 -6.43 -6.46 -10.08
CA GLU A 97 -5.22 -7.20 -9.74
C GLU A 97 -4.79 -6.88 -8.31
N LEU A 98 -4.78 -5.59 -7.93
CA LEU A 98 -4.54 -5.18 -6.55
C LEU A 98 -5.57 -5.79 -5.60
N LYS A 99 -6.86 -5.77 -5.96
CA LYS A 99 -7.92 -6.40 -5.16
C LYS A 99 -7.70 -7.92 -5.02
N THR A 100 -7.23 -8.58 -6.07
CA THR A 100 -6.91 -10.01 -6.05
C THR A 100 -5.73 -10.30 -5.11
N ALA A 101 -4.68 -9.49 -5.17
CA ALA A 101 -3.55 -9.58 -4.24
C ALA A 101 -4.00 -9.39 -2.78
N ILE A 102 -4.84 -8.39 -2.50
CA ILE A 102 -5.39 -8.16 -1.15
C ILE A 102 -6.20 -9.36 -0.65
N ILE A 103 -7.04 -9.96 -1.49
CA ILE A 103 -7.80 -11.18 -1.14
C ILE A 103 -6.85 -12.34 -0.84
N ARG A 104 -5.80 -12.51 -1.64
CA ARG A 104 -4.79 -13.53 -1.44
C ARG A 104 -4.06 -13.36 -0.11
N ILE A 105 -3.59 -12.14 0.20
CA ILE A 105 -2.95 -11.79 1.48
C ILE A 105 -3.88 -12.14 2.63
N LYS A 106 -5.16 -11.73 2.55
CA LYS A 106 -6.16 -12.04 3.60
C LYS A 106 -6.32 -13.55 3.81
N LYS A 107 -6.33 -14.34 2.73
CA LYS A 107 -6.53 -15.79 2.81
C LYS A 107 -5.30 -16.52 3.38
N GLU A 108 -4.10 -16.06 3.04
CA GLU A 108 -2.86 -16.75 3.38
C GLU A 108 -2.27 -16.30 4.73
N LEU A 109 -2.44 -15.02 5.09
CA LEU A 109 -1.64 -14.37 6.14
C LEU A 109 -2.45 -13.79 7.31
N ALA A 110 -3.77 -13.63 7.17
CA ALA A 110 -4.69 -13.27 8.27
C ALA A 110 -5.23 -14.52 8.98
#